data_AF-A0A5C7QQT4-F1
#
_entry.id   AF-A0A5C7QQT4-F1
#
_cell.length_a   1.000
_cell.length_b   1.000
_cell.length_c   1.000
_cell.angle_alpha   90.00
_cell.angle_beta   90.00
_cell.angle_gamma   90.00
#
_symmetry.space_group_name_H-M   'P 1'
#
loop_
_entity.id
_entity.type
_entity.pdbx_description
1 polymer ?
#
loop_
_entity_poly.entity_id
_entity_poly.type
_entity_poly.pdbx_seq_one_letter_code
_entity_poly.pdbx_strand_id
1 'polypeptide(L)' 'MSFRAVGRRVLAAALTLSLSSFTGLAVAAELTLKNVSYDPTRELYAEFNPAFSKYWQEKTGNTVTIEQSHAGSGK' A
#
# COMPACT_ATOMS: atom_id res chain seq x y z
N MET A 1 50.31 24.77 -12.64
CA MET A 1 49.05 24.14 -13.09
C MET A 1 48.35 23.52 -11.89
N SER A 2 47.10 23.94 -11.63
CA SER A 2 46.30 23.61 -10.44
C SER A 2 45.62 22.24 -10.59
N PHE A 3 46.10 21.23 -9.87
CA PHE A 3 45.51 19.87 -9.85
C PHE A 3 44.38 19.69 -8.81
N ARG A 4 43.99 20.75 -8.08
CA ARG A 4 43.00 20.65 -6.99
C ARG A 4 41.53 20.62 -7.45
N ALA A 5 41.24 20.95 -8.71
CA ALA A 5 39.87 21.09 -9.22
C ALA A 5 39.20 19.77 -9.65
N VAL A 6 39.99 18.74 -9.99
CA VAL A 6 39.47 17.45 -10.49
C VAL A 6 38.90 16.61 -9.34
N GLY A 7 39.57 16.59 -8.18
CA GLY A 7 39.11 15.82 -7.01
C GLY A 7 37.75 16.27 -6.46
N ARG A 8 37.47 17.58 -6.43
CA ARG A 8 36.17 18.13 -5.98
C ARG A 8 35.01 17.79 -6.93
N ARG A 9 35.27 17.61 -8.22
CA ARG A 9 34.24 17.23 -9.21
C ARG A 9 33.91 15.74 -9.16
N VAL A 10 34.89 14.88 -8.88
CA VAL A 10 34.68 13.43 -8.68
C VAL A 10 33.92 13.15 -7.38
N LEU A 11 34.23 13.87 -6.29
CA LEU A 11 33.50 13.79 -5.02
C LEU A 11 32.04 14.27 -5.13
N ALA A 12 31.77 15.30 -5.94
CA ALA A 12 30.40 15.79 -6.17
C ALA A 12 29.55 14.81 -7.00
N ALA A 13 30.16 14.08 -7.95
CA ALA A 13 29.46 13.08 -8.76
C ALA A 13 29.13 11.79 -7.98
N ALA A 14 29.94 11.42 -6.98
CA ALA A 14 29.65 10.29 -6.11
C ALA A 14 28.48 10.58 -5.15
N LEU A 15 28.30 11.84 -4.73
CA LEU A 15 27.23 12.24 -3.82
C LEU A 15 25.86 12.28 -4.50
N THR A 16 25.78 12.60 -5.80
CA THR A 16 24.52 12.61 -6.55
C THR A 16 24.02 11.22 -6.95
N LEU A 17 24.91 10.24 -7.11
CA LEU A 17 24.52 8.84 -7.38
C LEU A 17 24.01 8.09 -6.15
N SER A 18 24.31 8.61 -4.95
CA SER A 18 23.95 7.98 -3.67
C SER A 18 22.49 8.18 -3.27
N LEU A 19 21.75 9.07 -3.94
CA LEU A 19 20.40 9.48 -3.53
C LEU A 19 19.27 8.76 -4.29
N SER A 20 19.59 7.91 -5.27
CA SER A 20 18.60 7.31 -6.17
C SER A 20 18.09 5.93 -5.75
N SER A 21 18.61 5.35 -4.67
CA SER A 21 18.37 3.92 -4.35
C SER A 21 17.32 3.66 -3.27
N PHE A 22 16.56 4.66 -2.84
CA PHE A 22 15.47 4.44 -1.88
C PHE A 22 14.18 4.01 -2.58
N THR A 23 14.25 2.94 -3.37
CA THR A 23 13.06 2.20 -3.80
C THR A 23 12.63 1.35 -2.60
N GLY A 24 11.72 1.88 -1.79
CA GLY A 24 11.16 1.15 -0.65
C GLY A 24 10.63 -0.20 -1.10
N LEU A 25 11.09 -1.28 -0.45
CA LEU A 25 10.52 -2.61 -0.66
C LEU A 25 9.06 -2.55 -0.21
N ALA A 26 8.13 -2.55 -1.16
CA ALA A 26 6.71 -2.70 -0.87
C ALA A 26 6.50 -4.15 -0.42
N VAL A 27 6.35 -4.34 0.90
CA VAL A 27 6.01 -5.63 1.49
C VAL A 27 4.49 -5.78 1.43
N ALA A 28 4.02 -6.92 0.92
CA ALA A 28 2.60 -7.25 0.96
C ALA A 28 2.13 -7.30 2.41
N ALA A 29 1.12 -6.50 2.74
CA ALA A 29 0.51 -6.44 4.06
C ALA A 29 -0.74 -7.33 4.12
N GLU A 30 -0.98 -7.93 5.29
CA GLU A 30 -2.26 -8.53 5.64
C GLU A 30 -3.09 -7.52 6.42
N LEU A 31 -4.30 -7.25 5.94
CA LEU A 31 -5.18 -6.22 6.47
C LEU A 31 -6.55 -6.82 6.79
N THR A 32 -7.10 -6.48 7.95
CA THR A 32 -8.48 -6.85 8.30
C THR A 32 -9.35 -5.59 8.30
N LEU A 33 -10.41 -5.61 7.50
CA LEU A 33 -11.41 -4.54 7.44
C LEU A 33 -12.72 -5.02 8.05
N LYS A 34 -13.29 -4.22 8.96
CA LYS A 34 -14.61 -4.50 9.52
C LYS A 34 -15.66 -3.67 8.80
N ASN A 35 -16.56 -4.34 8.07
CA ASN A 35 -17.69 -3.72 7.38
C ASN A 35 -18.93 -3.75 8.29
N VAL A 36 -19.32 -2.58 8.80
CA VAL A 36 -20.58 -2.43 9.55
C VAL A 36 -21.65 -1.99 8.56
N SER A 37 -22.45 -2.95 8.10
CA SER A 37 -23.50 -2.72 7.09
C SER A 37 -24.87 -2.67 7.74
N TYR A 38 -25.78 -1.89 7.12
CA TYR A 38 -27.19 -1.89 7.48
C TYR A 38 -27.90 -3.10 6.86
N ASP A 39 -28.97 -3.58 7.49
CA ASP A 39 -29.79 -4.73 7.09
C ASP A 39 -30.20 -4.69 5.61
N PRO A 40 -30.68 -3.56 5.03
CA PRO A 40 -31.04 -3.51 3.62
C PRO A 40 -29.86 -3.73 2.65
N THR A 41 -28.61 -3.61 3.10
CA THR A 41 -27.42 -3.77 2.24
C THR A 41 -26.57 -5.00 2.59
N ARG A 42 -27.05 -5.86 3.51
CA ARG A 42 -26.33 -7.10 3.89
C ARG A 42 -25.95 -7.94 2.67
N GLU A 43 -26.92 -8.22 1.81
CA GLU A 43 -26.75 -9.13 0.66
C GLU A 43 -25.79 -8.54 -0.36
N LEU A 44 -25.90 -7.22 -0.61
CA LEU A 44 -24.96 -6.50 -1.46
C LEU A 44 -23.52 -6.67 -0.97
N TYR A 45 -23.27 -6.50 0.34
CA TYR A 45 -21.91 -6.62 0.89
C TYR A 45 -21.43 -8.07 1.01
N ALA A 46 -22.34 -9.03 1.19
CA ALA A 46 -22.00 -10.45 1.16
C ALA A 46 -21.41 -10.83 -0.21
N GLU A 47 -21.94 -10.28 -1.30
CA GLU A 47 -21.46 -10.49 -2.66
C GLU A 47 -20.26 -9.60 -3.03
N PHE A 48 -20.26 -8.35 -2.58
CA PHE A 48 -19.24 -7.37 -2.95
C PHE A 48 -17.91 -7.57 -2.21
N ASN A 49 -17.93 -7.94 -0.93
CA ASN A 49 -16.71 -8.04 -0.12
C ASN A 49 -15.68 -9.04 -0.72
N PRO A 50 -16.06 -10.25 -1.17
CA PRO A 50 -15.12 -11.16 -1.83
C PRO A 50 -14.50 -10.57 -3.10
N ALA A 51 -15.32 -9.88 -3.91
CA ALA A 51 -14.85 -9.23 -5.14
C ALA A 51 -13.84 -8.12 -4.83
N PHE A 52 -14.10 -7.33 -3.78
CA PHE A 52 -13.17 -6.29 -3.33
C PHE A 52 -11.84 -6.87 -2.83
N SER A 53 -11.87 -7.90 -1.99
CA SER A 53 -10.65 -8.54 -1.49
C SER A 53 -9.76 -9.04 -2.63
N LYS A 54 -10.36 -9.67 -3.65
CA LYS A 54 -9.65 -10.11 -4.85
C LYS A 54 -9.07 -8.93 -5.64
N TYR A 55 -9.91 -7.92 -5.93
CA TYR A 55 -9.48 -6.72 -6.63
C TYR A 55 -8.31 -6.03 -5.92
N TRP A 56 -8.35 -5.95 -4.60
CA TRP A 56 -7.31 -5.28 -3.82
C TRP A 56 -5.98 -6.02 -3.84
N GLN A 57 -6.03 -7.35 -3.76
CA GLN A 57 -4.85 -8.20 -3.91
C GLN A 57 -4.23 -8.04 -5.29
N GLU A 58 -5.03 -8.05 -6.36
CA GLU A 58 -4.55 -7.82 -7.72
C GLU A 58 -3.96 -6.42 -7.90
N LYS A 59 -4.55 -5.41 -7.26
CA LYS A 59 -4.15 -4.00 -7.41
C LYS A 59 -2.89 -3.65 -6.62
N THR A 60 -2.72 -4.21 -5.43
CA THR A 60 -1.73 -3.75 -4.45
C THR A 60 -0.77 -4.84 -3.98
N GLY A 61 -1.08 -6.11 -4.25
CA GLY A 61 -0.37 -7.26 -3.67
C GLY A 61 -0.74 -7.55 -2.22
N ASN A 62 -1.56 -6.71 -1.58
CA ASN A 62 -1.95 -6.88 -0.18
C ASN A 62 -3.16 -7.80 -0.04
N THR A 63 -3.15 -8.64 0.98
CA THR A 63 -4.30 -9.48 1.31
C THR A 63 -5.23 -8.70 2.24
N VAL A 64 -6.51 -8.58 1.87
CA VAL A 64 -7.53 -7.98 2.71
C VAL A 64 -8.58 -9.02 3.09
N THR A 65 -8.76 -9.24 4.38
CA THR A 65 -9.87 -10.00 4.96
C THR A 65 -10.96 -9.04 5.40
N ILE A 66 -12.20 -9.25 4.94
CA ILE A 66 -13.33 -8.41 5.35
C ILE A 66 -14.22 -9.17 6.33
N GLU A 67 -14.42 -8.60 7.52
CA GLU A 67 -15.36 -9.07 8.52
C GLU A 67 -16.64 -8.22 8.48
N GLN A 68 -17.77 -8.83 8.17
CA GLN A 68 -19.05 -8.11 8.14
C GLN A 68 -19.77 -8.22 9.49
N SER A 69 -20.19 -7.08 10.03
CA SER A 69 -21.00 -6.99 11.25
C SER A 69 -22.29 -6.23 10.98
N HIS A 70 -23.36 -6.64 11.67
CA HIS A 70 -24.71 -6.08 11.56
C HIS A 70 -25.20 -5.53 12.92
N ALA A 71 -24.37 -5.63 13.96
CA ALA A 71 -24.76 -5.25 15.31
C ALA A 71 -24.93 -3.72 15.40
N GLY A 72 -26.18 -3.25 15.50
CA GLY A 72 -26.52 -1.82 15.59
C GLY A 72 -27.26 -1.25 14.38
N SER A 73 -27.39 -2.02 13.30
CA SER A 73 -28.09 -1.65 12.05
C SER A 73 -29.61 -1.38 12.18
N GLY A 74 -30.19 -1.61 13.35
CA GLY A 74 -31.63 -1.48 13.59
C GLY A 74 -31.97 -0.96 14.98
N LYS A 75 -31.13 -0.07 15.54
CA LYS A 75 -31.52 0.78 16.68
C LYS A 75 -32.26 2.00 16.16
#